data_AF-A0A077NNQ5-F1
#
_entry.id   AF-A0A077NNQ5-F1
#
_cell.length_a   1.000
_cell.length_b   1.000
_cell.length_c   1.000
_cell.angle_alpha   90.00
_cell.angle_beta   90.00
_cell.angle_gamma   90.00
#
_symmetry.space_group_name_H-M   'P 1'
#
loop_
_entity.id
_entity.type
_entity.pdbx_description
1 polymer ?
#
loop_
_entity_poly.entity_id
_entity_poly.type
_entity_poly.pdbx_seq_one_letter_code
_entity_poly.pdbx_strand_id
1 'polypeptide(L)'
;MALDHGVLNIPLHKRGNIDREIDKWKAEQAALQKERVQLAKCELKDNKAEAKRLWALADQALIKADAKRRGIRYTELRDILDGFVKWEPKKAIKVLPIFIK
;
A
#
# COMPACT_ATOMS: atom_id res chain seq x y z
N MET A 1 -39.69 -23.99 -13.48
CA MET A 1 -39.55 -23.84 -12.01
C MET A 1 -40.07 -22.45 -11.66
N ALA A 2 -41.21 -22.37 -10.99
CA ALA A 2 -41.83 -21.11 -10.62
C ALA A 2 -40.94 -20.43 -9.57
N LEU A 3 -40.49 -19.20 -9.84
CA LEU A 3 -39.84 -18.38 -8.84
C LEU A 3 -40.90 -18.07 -7.79
N ASP A 4 -40.70 -18.55 -6.58
CA ASP A 4 -41.62 -18.36 -5.47
C ASP A 4 -41.66 -16.87 -5.09
N HIS A 5 -42.56 -16.12 -5.74
CA HIS A 5 -42.72 -14.69 -5.56
C HIS A 5 -43.32 -14.34 -4.18
N GLY A 6 -43.67 -15.34 -3.36
CA GLY A 6 -44.26 -15.17 -2.04
C GLY A 6 -43.33 -14.48 -1.05
N VAL A 7 -42.01 -14.62 -1.18
CA VAL A 7 -41.03 -13.96 -0.31
C VAL A 7 -40.86 -12.47 -0.64
N LEU A 8 -41.13 -12.07 -1.89
CA LEU A 8 -40.88 -10.70 -2.35
C LEU A 8 -42.02 -9.71 -1.98
N ASN A 9 -43.16 -10.20 -1.49
CA ASN A 9 -44.32 -9.38 -1.10
C ASN A 9 -44.53 -9.28 0.42
N ILE A 10 -43.62 -9.85 1.21
CA ILE A 10 -43.68 -9.76 2.67
C ILE A 10 -43.09 -8.40 3.07
N PRO A 11 -43.71 -7.56 3.90
CA PRO A 11 -43.08 -6.31 4.31
C PRO A 11 -41.79 -6.61 5.11
N LEU A 12 -40.75 -5.77 4.97
CA LEU A 12 -39.39 -6.04 5.49
C LEU A 12 -39.39 -6.55 6.95
N HIS A 13 -40.27 -6.01 7.79
CA HIS A 13 -40.41 -6.36 9.21
C HIS A 13 -40.91 -7.80 9.49
N LYS A 14 -41.40 -8.53 8.48
CA LYS A 14 -41.84 -9.94 8.60
C LYS A 14 -40.92 -10.94 7.88
N ARG A 15 -39.87 -10.47 7.20
CA ARG A 15 -38.91 -11.33 6.45
C ARG A 15 -37.82 -11.96 7.32
N GLY A 16 -37.93 -11.89 8.65
CA GLY A 16 -36.88 -12.31 9.57
C GLY A 16 -35.81 -11.23 9.76
N ASN A 17 -34.83 -11.53 10.60
CA ASN A 17 -33.86 -10.59 11.17
C ASN A 17 -32.71 -10.26 10.17
N ILE A 18 -33.06 -9.91 8.93
CA ILE A 18 -32.13 -9.67 7.81
C ILE A 18 -31.13 -8.55 8.16
N ASP A 19 -31.59 -7.52 8.89
CA ASP A 19 -30.72 -6.44 9.36
C ASP A 19 -29.57 -6.97 10.24
N ARG A 20 -29.85 -7.96 11.09
CA ARG A 20 -28.85 -8.60 11.96
C ARG A 20 -27.82 -9.42 11.17
N GLU A 21 -28.23 -10.03 10.07
CA GLU A 21 -27.32 -10.77 9.18
C GLU A 21 -26.45 -9.80 8.37
N ILE A 22 -27.01 -8.69 7.90
CA ILE A 22 -26.28 -7.61 7.23
C ILE A 22 -25.24 -6.98 8.17
N ASP A 23 -25.61 -6.72 9.42
CA ASP A 23 -24.69 -6.14 10.41
C ASP A 23 -23.54 -7.10 10.77
N LYS A 24 -23.84 -8.40 10.90
CA LYS A 24 -22.79 -9.43 11.07
C LYS A 24 -21.83 -9.44 9.89
N TRP A 25 -22.35 -9.48 8.67
CA TRP A 25 -21.52 -9.49 7.46
C TRP A 25 -20.66 -8.21 7.34
N LYS A 26 -21.22 -7.03 7.63
CA LYS A 26 -20.45 -5.77 7.66
C LYS A 26 -19.35 -5.79 8.72
N ALA A 27 -19.64 -6.35 9.91
CA ALA A 27 -18.66 -6.49 10.97
C ALA A 27 -17.50 -7.43 10.57
N GLU A 28 -17.81 -8.55 9.92
CA GLU A 28 -16.81 -9.49 9.38
C GLU A 28 -15.96 -8.83 8.27
N GLN A 29 -16.59 -8.11 7.34
CA GLN A 29 -15.88 -7.34 6.31
C GLN A 29 -14.98 -6.27 6.94
N ALA A 30 -15.46 -5.54 7.95
CA ALA A 30 -14.67 -4.54 8.65
C ALA A 30 -13.47 -5.17 9.39
N ALA A 31 -13.63 -6.35 9.98
CA ALA A 31 -12.55 -7.09 10.62
C ALA A 31 -11.48 -7.51 9.59
N LEU A 32 -11.89 -8.11 8.47
CA LEU A 32 -11.00 -8.50 7.38
C LEU A 32 -10.24 -7.30 6.79
N GLN A 33 -10.92 -6.16 6.60
CA GLN A 33 -10.27 -4.95 6.11
C GLN A 33 -9.26 -4.39 7.12
N LYS A 34 -9.56 -4.44 8.42
CA LYS A 34 -8.60 -4.05 9.46
C LYS A 34 -7.35 -4.92 9.42
N GLU A 35 -7.50 -6.24 9.30
CA GLU A 35 -6.35 -7.16 9.20
C GLU A 35 -5.49 -6.87 7.97
N ARG A 36 -6.11 -6.66 6.80
CA ARG A 36 -5.41 -6.28 5.57
C ARG A 36 -4.65 -4.96 5.73
N VAL A 37 -5.24 -3.96 6.39
CA VAL A 37 -4.59 -2.68 6.66
C VAL A 37 -3.40 -2.85 7.62
N GLN A 38 -3.51 -3.73 8.62
CA GLN A 38 -2.39 -4.00 9.53
C GLN A 38 -1.23 -4.70 8.81
N LEU A 39 -1.51 -5.71 7.98
CA LEU A 39 -0.49 -6.36 7.15
C LEU A 39 0.20 -5.35 6.24
N ALA A 40 -0.57 -4.52 5.52
CA ALA A 40 -0.01 -3.48 4.66
C ALA A 40 0.85 -2.47 5.44
N LYS A 41 0.47 -2.13 6.69
CA LYS A 41 1.29 -1.25 7.55
C LYS A 41 2.61 -1.90 7.95
N CYS A 42 2.60 -3.19 8.31
CA CYS A 42 3.81 -3.93 8.63
C CYS A 42 4.74 -3.98 7.41
N GLU A 43 4.23 -4.37 6.24
CA GLU A 43 4.99 -4.38 5.00
C GLU A 43 5.58 -3.00 4.67
N LEU A 44 4.83 -1.92 4.87
CA LEU A 44 5.35 -0.57 4.62
C LEU A 44 6.48 -0.19 5.58
N LYS A 45 6.41 -0.61 6.86
CA LYS A 45 7.49 -0.37 7.82
C LYS A 45 8.75 -1.14 7.45
N ASP A 46 8.62 -2.41 7.10
CA ASP A 46 9.75 -3.26 6.71
C ASP A 46 10.41 -2.74 5.43
N ASN A 47 9.59 -2.41 4.41
CA ASN A 47 10.08 -1.82 3.17
C ASN A 47 10.77 -0.47 3.40
N LYS A 48 10.30 0.33 4.36
CA LYS A 48 10.93 1.62 4.71
C LYS A 48 12.27 1.42 5.43
N ALA A 49 12.39 0.40 6.28
CA ALA A 49 13.64 0.04 6.92
C ALA A 49 14.68 -0.41 5.88
N GLU A 50 14.28 -1.27 4.95
CA GLU A 50 15.12 -1.72 3.84
C GLU A 50 15.53 -0.55 2.93
N ALA A 51 14.59 0.32 2.53
CA ALA A 51 14.90 1.50 1.73
C ALA A 51 15.91 2.43 2.42
N LYS A 52 15.81 2.62 3.75
CA LYS A 52 16.79 3.41 4.51
C LYS A 52 18.17 2.76 4.57
N ARG A 53 18.23 1.43 4.72
CA ARG A 53 19.50 0.67 4.70
C ARG A 53 20.19 0.81 3.34
N LEU A 54 19.42 0.61 2.26
CA LEU A 54 19.91 0.76 0.89
C LEU A 54 20.37 2.19 0.61
N TRP A 55 19.69 3.20 1.16
CA TRP A 55 20.12 4.60 1.04
C TRP A 55 21.42 4.91 1.81
N ALA A 56 21.62 4.30 2.98
CA ALA A 56 22.87 4.45 3.73
C ALA A 56 24.07 3.79 3.02
N LEU A 57 23.80 2.73 2.24
CA LEU A 57 24.79 2.04 1.40
C LEU A 57 24.97 2.69 0.03
N ALA A 58 24.07 3.59 -0.38
CA ALA A 58 24.14 4.24 -1.68
C ALA A 58 25.36 5.17 -1.76
N ASP A 59 26.13 5.02 -2.83
CA ASP A 59 27.36 5.79 -3.01
C ASP A 59 27.07 7.16 -3.65
N GLN A 60 27.57 8.23 -3.02
CA GLN A 60 27.33 9.59 -3.48
C GLN A 60 27.96 9.88 -4.85
N ALA A 61 29.03 9.18 -5.24
CA ALA A 61 29.67 9.34 -6.54
C ALA A 61 28.82 8.74 -7.67
N LEU A 62 28.11 7.63 -7.42
CA LEU A 62 27.16 7.04 -8.37
C LEU A 62 25.95 7.94 -8.60
N ILE A 63 25.42 8.55 -7.53
CA ILE A 63 24.33 9.54 -7.65
C ILE A 63 24.80 10.77 -8.47
N LYS A 64 26.04 11.22 -8.27
CA LYS A 64 26.63 12.32 -9.04
C LYS A 64 26.84 11.96 -10.51
N ALA A 65 27.27 10.74 -10.80
CA ALA A 65 27.42 10.24 -12.17
C ALA A 65 26.08 10.16 -12.90
N ASP A 66 25.02 9.69 -12.24
CA ASP A 66 23.69 9.61 -12.84
C ASP A 66 23.02 10.99 -12.98
N ALA A 67 23.21 11.89 -12.02
CA ALA A 67 22.82 13.30 -12.15
C ALA A 67 23.47 13.95 -13.38
N LYS A 68 24.77 13.72 -13.57
CA LYS A 68 25.50 14.22 -14.76
C LYS A 68 24.98 13.59 -16.05
N ARG A 69 24.61 12.31 -16.04
CA ARG A 69 24.05 11.60 -17.20
C ARG A 69 22.67 12.13 -17.60
N ARG A 70 21.84 12.50 -16.62
CA ARG A 70 20.49 13.02 -16.83
C ARG A 70 20.44 14.53 -17.03
N GLY A 71 21.55 15.24 -16.81
CA GLY A 71 21.61 16.70 -16.88
C GLY A 71 20.89 17.41 -15.74
N ILE A 72 20.62 16.72 -14.64
CA ILE A 72 19.91 17.24 -13.46
C ILE A 72 20.93 17.63 -12.38
N ARG A 73 20.59 18.59 -11.53
CA ARG A 73 21.42 18.95 -10.38
C ARG A 73 21.50 17.79 -9.39
N TYR A 74 22.69 17.57 -8.82
CA TYR A 74 22.94 16.52 -7.82
C TYR A 74 21.98 16.60 -6.62
N THR A 75 21.74 17.82 -6.12
CA THR A 75 20.84 18.06 -4.98
C THR A 75 19.41 17.65 -5.30
N GLU A 76 18.95 17.94 -6.52
CA GLU A 76 17.58 17.64 -6.96
C GLU A 76 17.38 16.14 -7.12
N LEU A 77 18.36 15.42 -7.69
CA LEU A 77 18.32 13.95 -7.76
C LEU A 77 18.38 13.32 -6.37
N ARG A 78 19.16 13.90 -5.45
CA ARG A 78 19.23 13.45 -4.06
C ARG A 78 17.90 13.64 -3.33
N ASP A 79 17.25 14.78 -3.50
CA ASP A 79 15.96 15.09 -2.86
C ASP A 79 14.85 14.18 -3.42
N ILE A 80 14.89 13.86 -4.71
CA ILE A 80 13.98 12.89 -5.33
C ILE A 80 14.19 11.49 -4.72
N LEU A 81 15.44 11.06 -4.57
CA LEU A 81 15.76 9.76 -3.97
C LEU A 81 15.38 9.68 -2.48
N ASP A 82 15.64 10.74 -1.71
CA ASP A 82 15.18 10.86 -0.31
C ASP A 82 13.64 10.84 -0.23
N GLY A 83 12.98 11.54 -1.16
CA GLY A 83 11.53 11.52 -1.32
C GLY A 83 10.99 10.11 -1.56
N PHE A 84 11.64 9.32 -2.41
CA PHE A 84 11.27 7.91 -2.63
C PHE A 84 11.43 7.05 -1.38
N VAL A 85 12.51 7.23 -0.61
CA VAL A 85 12.71 6.51 0.67
C VAL A 85 11.63 6.88 1.68
N LYS A 86 11.19 8.14 1.71
CA LYS A 86 10.23 8.66 2.68
C LYS A 86 8.78 8.29 2.36
N TRP A 87 8.39 8.38 1.09
CA TRP A 87 6.99 8.33 0.65
C TRP A 87 6.64 7.09 -0.17
N GLU A 88 7.59 6.48 -0.91
CA GLU A 88 7.32 5.33 -1.78
C GLU A 88 8.42 4.26 -1.66
N PRO A 89 8.50 3.55 -0.52
CA PRO A 89 9.60 2.63 -0.24
C PRO A 89 9.71 1.47 -1.26
N LYS A 90 8.60 1.06 -1.88
CA LYS A 90 8.61 0.04 -2.96
C LYS A 90 9.36 0.49 -4.22
N LYS A 91 9.28 1.78 -4.57
CA LYS A 91 10.04 2.33 -5.71
C LYS A 91 11.50 2.54 -5.32
N ALA A 92 11.75 2.99 -4.08
CA ALA A 92 13.09 3.12 -3.55
C ALA A 92 13.85 1.78 -3.58
N ILE A 93 13.25 0.66 -3.13
CA ILE A 93 13.88 -0.67 -3.17
C ILE A 93 14.27 -1.11 -4.59
N LYS A 94 13.55 -0.67 -5.63
CA LYS A 94 13.90 -1.00 -7.04
C LYS A 94 15.00 -0.11 -7.61
N VAL A 95 15.03 1.14 -7.21
CA VAL A 95 15.89 2.18 -7.81
C VAL A 95 17.23 2.28 -7.07
N LEU A 96 17.22 2.13 -5.75
CA LEU A 96 18.42 2.23 -4.91
C LEU A 96 19.51 1.19 -5.22
N PRO A 97 19.22 -0.07 -5.59
CA PRO A 97 20.25 -1.05 -5.96
C PRO A 97 21.11 -0.62 -7.16
N ILE A 98 20.62 0.28 -8.01
CA ILE A 98 21.38 0.82 -9.15
C ILE A 98 22.53 1.74 -8.66
N PHE A 99 22.39 2.26 -7.45
CA PHE A 99 23.33 3.20 -6.81
C PHE A 99 24.19 2.55 -5.72
N ILE A 100 24.12 1.23 -5.59
CA ILE A 100 24.95 0.44 -4.67
C ILE A 100 26.03 -0.25 -5.51
N LYS A 101 27.29 -0.13 -5.08
CA LYS A 101 28.45 -0.70 -5.75
C LYS A 101 28.79 -2.08 -5.19
#